data_AF-A0A3C0ARL9-F1
#
_entry.id   AF-A0A3C0ARL9-F1
#
_cell.length_a   1.000
_cell.length_b   1.000
_cell.length_c   1.000
_cell.angle_alpha   90.00
_cell.angle_beta   90.00
_cell.angle_gamma   90.00
#
_symmetry.space_group_name_H-M   'P 1'
#
loop_
_entity.id
_entity.type
_entity.pdbx_description
1 polymer ?
#
loop_
_entity_poly.entity_id
_entity_poly.type
_entity_poly.pdbx_seq_one_letter_code
_entity_poly.pdbx_strand_id
1 'polypeptide(L)'
;FDFPPDVDSPYMLQVADVQSHQRTTLPADSDELTGLQKLQLIRSRVPAITHVDYSSRLQTVDDTRHGRYFKLMAAFEKLTGSPVMINTSFNVRGEPIVCTPEDAYQCFMATNMDVLVLEQFVILKSEQPEARVFEDDLHLDQYALD
;
A
#
# COMPACT_ATOMS: atom_id res chain seq x y z
N PHE A 1 -8.02 10.16 -10.56
CA PHE A 1 -6.70 10.54 -11.10
C PHE A 1 -6.87 11.02 -12.52
N ASP A 2 -6.00 11.89 -13.00
CA ASP A 2 -5.99 12.32 -14.40
C ASP A 2 -5.36 11.20 -15.24
N PHE A 3 -6.16 10.16 -15.47
CA PHE A 3 -5.75 8.93 -16.12
C PHE A 3 -6.66 8.70 -17.33
N PRO A 4 -6.12 8.47 -18.54
CA PRO A 4 -6.95 8.30 -19.71
C PRO A 4 -7.82 7.03 -19.59
N PRO A 5 -9.07 7.07 -20.09
CA PRO A 5 -9.88 5.86 -20.18
C PRO A 5 -9.27 4.87 -21.17
N ASP A 6 -9.61 3.59 -21.02
CA ASP A 6 -9.30 2.52 -21.98
C ASP A 6 -7.81 2.30 -22.29
N VAL A 7 -6.92 2.72 -21.37
CA VAL A 7 -5.48 2.45 -21.45
C VAL A 7 -5.14 1.22 -20.62
N ASP A 8 -4.30 0.34 -21.18
CA ASP A 8 -3.77 -0.78 -20.42
C ASP A 8 -2.91 -0.28 -19.26
N SER A 9 -3.06 -0.93 -18.12
CA SER A 9 -2.36 -0.58 -16.88
C SER A 9 -1.55 -1.79 -16.43
N PRO A 10 -0.37 -2.02 -17.04
CA PRO A 10 0.56 -3.03 -16.53
C PRO A 10 0.86 -2.77 -15.06
N TYR A 11 1.07 -3.85 -14.31
CA TYR A 11 1.27 -3.80 -12.87
C TYR A 11 2.36 -2.81 -12.48
N MET A 12 1.99 -1.78 -11.71
CA MET A 12 2.90 -0.79 -11.14
C MET A 12 3.72 0.06 -12.13
N LEU A 13 3.33 0.15 -13.42
CA LEU A 13 4.06 0.96 -14.42
C LEU A 13 3.45 2.33 -14.70
N GLN A 14 2.23 2.59 -14.24
CA GLN A 14 1.52 3.83 -14.55
C GLN A 14 1.70 4.87 -13.46
N VAL A 15 1.95 6.11 -13.85
CA VAL A 15 2.00 7.28 -12.96
C VAL A 15 1.04 8.31 -13.49
N ALA A 16 0.21 8.87 -12.61
CA ALA A 16 -0.77 9.87 -13.00
C ALA A 16 -0.99 10.89 -11.88
N ASP A 17 -1.46 12.05 -12.30
CA ASP A 17 -1.73 13.15 -11.39
C ASP A 17 -3.02 12.93 -10.60
N VAL A 18 -3.00 13.35 -9.34
CA VAL A 18 -4.23 13.55 -8.58
C VAL A 18 -5.04 14.66 -9.25
N GLN A 19 -6.34 14.43 -9.48
CA GLN A 19 -7.22 15.43 -10.09
C GLN A 19 -7.28 16.70 -9.23
N SER A 20 -7.29 17.87 -9.85
CA SER A 20 -7.22 19.17 -9.15
C SER A 20 -8.28 19.34 -8.07
N HIS A 21 -9.50 18.82 -8.27
CA HIS A 21 -10.58 18.90 -7.28
C HIS A 21 -10.39 17.98 -6.05
N GLN A 22 -9.44 17.05 -6.10
CA GLN A 22 -9.05 16.19 -4.99
C GLN A 22 -7.78 16.71 -4.29
N ARG A 23 -7.11 17.72 -4.86
CA ARG A 23 -5.96 18.40 -4.23
C ARG A 23 -6.45 19.35 -3.15
N THR A 24 -5.67 19.52 -2.10
CA THR A 24 -5.94 20.47 -1.02
C THR A 24 -5.18 21.77 -1.26
N THR A 25 -5.71 22.88 -0.75
CA THR A 25 -4.96 24.13 -0.69
C THR A 25 -3.88 24.01 0.36
N LEU A 26 -2.63 24.30 -0.02
CA LEU A 26 -1.51 24.30 0.90
C LEU A 26 -1.50 25.57 1.77
N PRO A 27 -0.92 25.51 2.97
CA PRO A 27 -0.64 26.69 3.80
C PRO A 27 0.22 27.73 3.06
N ALA A 28 0.05 29.02 3.37
CA ALA A 28 0.75 30.10 2.67
C ALA A 28 2.28 30.06 2.81
N ASP A 29 2.79 29.47 3.89
CA ASP A 29 4.21 29.26 4.19
C ASP A 29 4.77 27.97 3.57
N SER A 30 3.97 27.22 2.80
CA SER A 30 4.41 25.93 2.24
C SER A 30 5.61 26.03 1.30
N ASP A 31 5.79 27.20 0.67
CA ASP A 31 6.90 27.46 -0.26
C ASP A 31 8.25 27.64 0.47
N GLU A 32 8.24 27.92 1.77
CA GLU A 32 9.43 28.02 2.61
C GLU A 32 9.95 26.64 3.06
N LEU A 33 9.11 25.60 2.98
CA LEU A 33 9.48 24.25 3.40
C LEU A 33 10.46 23.61 2.41
N THR A 34 11.43 22.85 2.92
CA THR A 34 12.45 22.19 2.09
C THR A 34 12.65 20.73 2.48
N GLY A 35 13.19 19.94 1.53
CA GLY A 35 13.52 18.53 1.76
C GLY A 35 12.37 17.71 2.34
N LEU A 36 12.64 17.02 3.44
CA LEU A 36 11.68 16.14 4.13
C LEU A 36 10.49 16.89 4.73
N GLN A 37 10.61 18.19 5.03
CA GLN A 37 9.52 18.97 5.59
C GLN A 37 8.33 19.04 4.63
N LYS A 38 8.60 19.04 3.31
CA LYS A 38 7.55 18.99 2.31
C LYS A 38 6.69 17.74 2.46
N LEU A 39 7.25 16.59 2.86
CA LEU A 39 6.50 15.33 2.95
C LEU A 39 5.37 15.36 4.00
N GLN A 40 5.43 16.27 4.96
CA GLN A 40 4.43 16.39 6.03
C GLN A 40 3.14 17.11 5.61
N LEU A 41 3.13 17.78 4.45
CA LEU A 41 1.93 18.47 3.98
C LEU A 41 0.90 17.50 3.38
N ILE A 42 -0.33 17.59 3.87
CA ILE A 42 -1.49 16.92 3.28
C ILE A 42 -1.89 17.69 2.01
N ARG A 43 -1.53 17.14 0.84
CA ARG A 43 -1.71 17.75 -0.49
C ARG A 43 -2.96 17.29 -1.24
N SER A 44 -3.65 16.27 -0.75
CA SER A 44 -4.82 15.72 -1.40
C SER A 44 -5.72 14.98 -0.42
N ARG A 45 -6.89 14.54 -0.90
CA ARG A 45 -7.79 13.64 -0.18
C ARG A 45 -7.26 12.20 -0.03
N VAL A 46 -6.17 11.86 -0.72
CA VAL A 46 -5.48 10.55 -0.66
C VAL A 46 -3.98 10.73 -0.35
N PRO A 47 -3.64 11.34 0.81
CA PRO A 47 -2.29 11.83 1.07
C PRO A 47 -1.22 10.73 1.11
N ALA A 48 -1.60 9.53 1.60
CA ALA A 48 -0.67 8.41 1.77
C ALA A 48 -0.05 7.89 0.45
N ILE A 49 -0.63 8.24 -0.70
CA ILE A 49 -0.16 7.84 -2.03
C ILE A 49 0.18 9.03 -2.93
N THR A 50 0.13 10.27 -2.42
CA THR A 50 0.35 11.49 -3.21
C THR A 50 1.78 11.98 -3.03
N HIS A 51 2.55 12.05 -4.12
CA HIS A 51 3.89 12.61 -4.13
C HIS A 51 3.86 14.15 -4.00
N VAL A 52 5.03 14.75 -3.76
CA VAL A 52 5.18 16.21 -3.58
C VAL A 52 4.72 16.99 -4.83
N ASP A 53 4.86 16.39 -6.00
CA ASP A 53 4.44 16.93 -7.31
C ASP A 53 2.99 16.60 -7.68
N TYR A 54 2.20 16.05 -6.74
CA TYR A 54 0.82 15.60 -6.92
C TYR A 54 0.63 14.35 -7.80
N SER A 55 1.71 13.66 -8.18
CA SER A 55 1.61 12.38 -8.87
C SER A 55 1.33 11.22 -7.89
N SER A 56 0.85 10.11 -8.43
CA SER A 56 0.70 8.82 -7.74
C SER A 56 0.99 7.68 -8.73
N ARG A 57 1.63 6.60 -8.25
CA ARG A 57 1.79 5.37 -9.04
C ARG A 57 0.55 4.49 -8.90
N LEU A 58 -0.09 4.19 -10.03
CA LEU A 58 -1.39 3.55 -10.06
C LEU A 58 -1.32 2.10 -10.55
N GLN A 59 -2.26 1.31 -10.05
CA GLN A 59 -2.64 0.02 -10.57
C GLN A 59 -4.16 0.02 -10.72
N THR A 60 -4.67 -0.15 -11.94
CA THR A 60 -6.11 -0.30 -12.13
C THR A 60 -6.53 -1.75 -11.92
N VAL A 61 -7.70 -1.92 -11.32
CA VAL A 61 -8.28 -3.22 -10.98
C VAL A 61 -9.70 -3.27 -11.52
N ASP A 62 -9.99 -4.32 -12.29
CA ASP A 62 -11.29 -4.60 -12.90
C ASP A 62 -11.69 -6.06 -12.67
N ASP A 63 -12.98 -6.33 -12.82
CA ASP A 63 -13.57 -7.65 -12.57
C ASP A 63 -12.99 -8.73 -13.50
N THR A 64 -12.76 -8.40 -14.78
CA THR A 64 -12.32 -9.36 -15.79
C THR A 64 -10.92 -9.89 -15.52
N ARG A 65 -9.97 -8.99 -15.19
CA ARG A 65 -8.56 -9.34 -14.93
C ARG A 65 -8.31 -9.78 -13.49
N HIS A 66 -9.09 -9.27 -12.53
CA HIS A 66 -8.73 -9.36 -11.11
C HIS A 66 -9.81 -9.92 -10.18
N GLY A 67 -11.00 -10.29 -10.67
CA GLY A 67 -12.05 -11.06 -9.98
C GLY A 67 -12.19 -10.82 -8.47
N ARG A 68 -11.51 -11.64 -7.64
CA ARG A 68 -11.56 -11.53 -6.16
C ARG A 68 -11.04 -10.19 -5.64
N TYR A 69 -9.96 -9.67 -6.22
CA TYR A 69 -9.37 -8.39 -5.79
C TYR A 69 -10.28 -7.22 -6.16
N PHE A 70 -10.97 -7.27 -7.31
CA PHE A 70 -12.00 -6.30 -7.66
C PHE A 70 -13.17 -6.31 -6.66
N LYS A 71 -13.66 -7.50 -6.29
CA LYS A 71 -14.73 -7.65 -5.28
C LYS A 71 -14.33 -7.09 -3.91
N LEU A 72 -13.07 -7.28 -3.50
CA LEU A 72 -12.53 -6.68 -2.29
C LEU A 72 -12.56 -5.15 -2.37
N MET A 73 -12.07 -4.57 -3.47
CA MET A 73 -12.08 -3.11 -3.66
C MET A 73 -13.50 -2.54 -3.68
N ALA A 74 -14.45 -3.20 -4.36
CA ALA A 74 -15.85 -2.76 -4.39
C ALA A 74 -16.50 -2.83 -3.00
N ALA A 75 -16.19 -3.86 -2.20
CA ALA A 75 -16.67 -3.94 -0.81
C ALA A 75 -16.04 -2.85 0.06
N PHE A 76 -14.74 -2.59 -0.10
CA PHE A 76 -14.03 -1.52 0.59
C PHE A 76 -14.62 -0.14 0.25
N GLU A 77 -14.88 0.15 -1.02
CA GLU A 77 -15.53 1.38 -1.47
C GLU A 77 -16.92 1.53 -0.86
N LYS A 78 -17.74 0.48 -0.88
CA LYS A 78 -19.08 0.50 -0.28
C LYS A 78 -19.06 0.84 1.22
N LEU A 79 -18.03 0.40 1.94
CA LEU A 79 -17.90 0.61 3.38
C LEU A 79 -17.28 1.96 3.74
N THR A 80 -16.30 2.42 2.95
CA THR A 80 -15.48 3.59 3.28
C THR A 80 -15.80 4.83 2.45
N GLY A 81 -16.48 4.66 1.32
CA GLY A 81 -16.66 5.70 0.31
C GLY A 81 -15.39 6.00 -0.51
N SER A 82 -14.30 5.25 -0.32
CA SER A 82 -13.04 5.42 -1.06
C SER A 82 -12.80 4.23 -2.00
N PRO A 83 -12.67 4.45 -3.32
CA PRO A 83 -12.38 3.39 -4.29
C PRO A 83 -10.88 3.05 -4.38
N VAL A 84 -10.04 3.53 -3.45
CA VAL A 84 -8.58 3.41 -3.52
C VAL A 84 -8.02 2.74 -2.27
N MET A 85 -7.12 1.77 -2.47
CA MET A 85 -6.34 1.11 -1.42
C MET A 85 -4.85 1.22 -1.72
N ILE A 86 -4.03 1.18 -0.66
CA ILE A 86 -2.57 1.10 -0.79
C ILE A 86 -2.21 -0.35 -1.10
N ASN A 87 -1.41 -0.55 -2.15
CA ASN A 87 -0.80 -1.83 -2.47
C ASN A 87 0.73 -1.70 -2.36
N THR A 88 1.33 -2.43 -1.42
CA THR A 88 2.77 -2.47 -1.19
C THR A 88 3.27 -3.91 -1.27
N SER A 89 4.58 -4.10 -1.46
CA SER A 89 5.17 -5.44 -1.45
C SER A 89 4.90 -6.14 -0.12
N PHE A 90 4.53 -7.40 -0.20
CA PHE A 90 4.41 -8.26 0.98
C PHE A 90 5.76 -8.92 1.23
N ASN A 91 6.58 -8.24 2.03
CA ASN A 91 7.90 -8.67 2.49
C ASN A 91 8.37 -7.79 3.67
N VAL A 92 9.46 -8.21 4.31
CA VAL A 92 10.26 -7.35 5.20
C VAL A 92 11.40 -6.72 4.40
N ARG A 93 11.94 -5.58 4.87
CA ARG A 93 13.08 -4.93 4.23
C ARG A 93 14.29 -5.87 4.19
N GLY A 94 14.79 -6.13 2.99
CA GLY A 94 15.92 -7.06 2.77
C GLY A 94 15.50 -8.44 2.28
N GLU A 95 14.20 -8.76 2.30
CA GLU A 95 13.67 -10.04 1.83
C GLU A 95 12.98 -9.94 0.46
N PRO A 96 12.97 -11.04 -0.32
CA PRO A 96 12.13 -11.13 -1.50
C PRO A 96 10.64 -11.09 -1.15
N ILE A 97 9.79 -10.82 -2.15
CA ILE A 97 8.34 -10.97 -2.00
C ILE A 97 8.02 -12.43 -1.67
N VAL A 98 7.10 -12.63 -0.71
CA VAL A 98 6.64 -13.96 -0.30
C VAL A 98 6.15 -14.79 -1.50
N CYS A 99 6.48 -16.08 -1.53
CA CYS A 99 6.14 -16.98 -2.64
C CYS A 99 5.33 -18.20 -2.18
N THR A 100 5.53 -18.64 -0.94
CA THR A 100 4.81 -19.77 -0.33
C THR A 100 3.92 -19.32 0.83
N PRO A 101 2.90 -20.12 1.22
CA PRO A 101 2.11 -19.85 2.42
C PRO A 101 2.95 -19.77 3.69
N GLU A 102 4.04 -20.55 3.78
CA GLU A 102 4.99 -20.50 4.88
C GLU A 102 5.69 -19.14 4.91
N ASP A 103 6.23 -18.65 3.78
CA ASP A 103 6.87 -17.34 3.69
C ASP A 103 5.90 -16.22 4.11
N ALA A 104 4.66 -16.28 3.63
CA ALA A 104 3.63 -15.30 3.96
C ALA A 104 3.29 -15.31 5.45
N TYR A 105 3.20 -16.49 6.06
CA TYR A 105 2.97 -16.62 7.50
C TYR A 105 4.17 -16.10 8.29
N GLN A 106 5.40 -16.47 7.95
CA GLN A 106 6.60 -15.98 8.64
C GLN A 106 6.71 -14.45 8.55
N CYS A 107 6.53 -13.86 7.36
CA CYS A 107 6.54 -12.41 7.18
C CYS A 107 5.39 -11.73 7.96
N PHE A 108 4.19 -12.29 7.95
CA PHE A 108 3.06 -11.80 8.75
C PHE A 108 3.37 -11.84 10.25
N MET A 109 4.00 -12.92 10.73
CA MET A 109 4.37 -13.06 12.13
C MET A 109 5.53 -12.13 12.53
N ALA A 110 6.44 -11.84 11.59
CA ALA A 110 7.57 -10.94 11.77
C ALA A 110 7.26 -9.44 11.66
N THR A 111 6.04 -9.08 11.25
CA THR A 111 5.63 -7.68 11.05
C THR A 111 4.48 -7.27 11.96
N ASN A 112 4.22 -5.96 12.00
CA ASN A 112 3.08 -5.35 12.71
C ASN A 112 1.76 -5.43 11.92
N MET A 113 1.61 -6.39 11.00
CA MET A 113 0.35 -6.61 10.29
C MET A 113 -0.70 -7.22 11.23
N ASP A 114 -1.94 -6.73 11.13
CA ASP A 114 -3.04 -7.20 12.00
C ASP A 114 -3.70 -8.50 11.49
N VAL A 115 -3.81 -8.64 10.17
CA VAL A 115 -4.56 -9.72 9.50
C VAL A 115 -3.80 -10.24 8.28
N LEU A 116 -3.73 -11.56 8.15
CA LEU A 116 -3.28 -12.25 6.96
C LEU A 116 -4.46 -13.00 6.32
N VAL A 117 -4.71 -12.73 5.04
CA VAL A 117 -5.68 -13.46 4.23
C VAL A 117 -4.93 -14.33 3.24
N LEU A 118 -5.02 -15.66 3.42
CA LEU A 118 -4.46 -16.66 2.51
C LEU A 118 -5.59 -17.46 1.90
N GLU A 119 -5.90 -17.17 0.64
CA GLU A 119 -7.03 -17.79 -0.06
C GLU A 119 -8.34 -17.70 0.74
N GLN A 120 -8.83 -18.81 1.29
CA GLN A 120 -10.08 -18.88 2.05
C GLN A 120 -9.86 -18.83 3.57
N PHE A 121 -8.63 -18.57 4.01
CA PHE A 121 -8.25 -18.49 5.41
C PHE A 121 -8.00 -17.04 5.81
N VAL A 122 -8.54 -16.65 6.96
CA VAL A 122 -8.30 -15.36 7.59
C VAL A 122 -7.63 -15.63 8.92
N ILE A 123 -6.44 -15.08 9.12
CA ILE A 123 -5.61 -15.30 10.29
C ILE A 123 -5.47 -13.94 10.99
N LEU A 124 -5.94 -13.86 12.22
CA LEU A 124 -5.82 -12.65 13.05
C LEU A 124 -4.59 -12.77 13.94
N LYS A 125 -3.74 -11.74 13.96
CA LYS A 125 -2.51 -11.73 14.79
C LYS A 125 -2.84 -11.87 16.28
N SER A 126 -3.94 -11.25 16.71
CA SER A 126 -4.46 -11.31 18.08
C SER A 126 -4.89 -12.72 18.53
N GLU A 127 -5.12 -13.64 17.60
CA GLU A 127 -5.53 -15.03 17.87
C GLU A 127 -4.34 -16.01 17.83
N GLN A 128 -3.10 -15.50 17.73
CA GLN A 128 -1.87 -16.30 17.74
C GLN A 128 -1.09 -16.12 19.06
N PRO A 129 -1.61 -16.56 20.23
CA PRO A 129 -1.07 -16.22 21.56
C PRO A 129 0.33 -16.79 21.85
N GLU A 130 0.75 -17.84 21.15
CA GLU A 130 2.06 -18.47 21.30
C GLU A 130 3.08 -18.04 20.25
N ALA A 131 2.69 -17.09 19.38
CA ALA A 131 3.60 -16.57 18.39
C ALA A 131 4.78 -15.87 19.05
N ARG A 132 6.00 -16.23 18.63
CA ARG A 132 7.18 -15.43 18.97
C ARG A 132 6.93 -14.00 18.51
N VAL A 133 7.05 -13.06 19.44
CA VAL A 133 7.24 -11.65 19.08
C VAL A 133 8.59 -11.61 18.38
N PHE A 134 8.58 -11.39 17.08
CA PHE A 134 9.82 -11.09 16.37
C PHE A 134 10.25 -9.70 16.84
N GLU A 135 11.30 -9.66 17.66
CA GLU A 135 11.98 -8.40 17.94
C GLU A 135 12.64 -7.95 16.63
N ASP A 136 12.33 -6.73 16.19
CA ASP A 136 12.72 -6.14 14.89
C ASP A 136 14.21 -6.33 14.55
N ASP A 137 15.07 -6.49 15.55
CA ASP A 137 16.53 -6.57 15.42
C ASP A 137 17.08 -7.97 15.05
N LEU A 138 16.33 -9.06 15.24
CA LEU A 138 16.89 -10.43 15.07
C LEU A 138 16.80 -11.00 13.64
N HIS A 139 16.00 -10.39 12.75
CA HIS A 139 15.76 -10.94 11.40
C HIS A 139 16.59 -10.26 10.30
N LEU A 140 17.09 -9.06 10.55
CA LEU A 140 17.88 -8.28 9.59
C LEU A 140 19.28 -8.88 9.33
N ASP A 141 19.79 -9.74 10.23
CA ASP A 141 21.14 -10.31 10.13
C ASP A 141 21.26 -11.50 9.15
N GLN A 142 20.15 -11.99 8.58
CA GLN A 142 20.16 -13.19 7.73
C GLN A 142 20.30 -12.89 6.23
N TYR A 143 20.13 -11.63 5.83
CA TYR A 143 20.15 -11.23 4.43
C TYR A 143 21.12 -10.07 4.26
N ALA A 144 22.15 -10.28 3.44
CA ALA A 144 23.06 -9.21 3.05
C ALA A 144 22.26 -8.13 2.32
N LEU A 145 22.33 -6.90 2.80
CA LEU A 145 21.84 -5.74 2.06
C LEU A 145 22.86 -5.46 0.94
N ASP A 146 22.42 -5.55 -0.31
CA ASP A 146 23.19 -5.09 -1.48
C ASP A 146 23.44 -3.57 -1.44
#